data_AF-A0A350XL44-F1
#
_entry.id   AF-A0A350XL44-F1
#
_cell.length_a   1.000
_cell.length_b   1.000
_cell.length_c   1.000
_cell.angle_alpha   90.00
_cell.angle_beta   90.00
_cell.angle_gamma   90.00
#
_symmetry.space_group_name_H-M   'P 1'
#
loop_
_entity.id
_entity.type
_entity.pdbx_description
1 polymer ?
#
loop_
_entity_poly.entity_id
_entity_poly.type
_entity_poly.pdbx_seq_one_letter_code
_entity_poly.pdbx_strand_id
1 'polypeptide(L)'
;MHRLKLVKELRIWLLGIAAGLMALHISLIWHIESTDFLGTSVLFWIAVSSLIWKKHQTLYLESSVFSSFLGISIVAWVLLKSARIDSYDPFLRLSPFVSALGLGLLASGIKGLKQYWQEIVLLGFLVIPPSLILALIDFTSLTAKFSVFLLWYLGFNVYRQDLNVILPTGIIEIGHGCSGVTAIVQLLGLAFIFLVMFPTNRGEKILVPVVAAVLAFTVNAARIVLLAILSAFSNHEAFNYWHGGDGSLIFSVISVLIFGFFCRFLLLRDEPEQQKSGEV
;
A
#
# COMPACT_ATOMS: atom_id res chain seq x y z
N MET A 1 -39.53 -16.46 -11.52
CA MET A 1 -39.43 -15.74 -10.22
C MET A 1 -38.47 -16.41 -9.22
N HIS A 2 -38.55 -17.72 -8.98
CA HIS A 2 -37.73 -18.40 -7.95
C HIS A 2 -36.20 -18.31 -8.17
N ARG A 3 -35.70 -18.55 -9.39
CA ARG A 3 -34.26 -18.44 -9.72
C ARG A 3 -33.70 -17.02 -9.50
N LEU A 4 -34.45 -15.99 -9.85
CA LEU A 4 -34.06 -14.58 -9.66
C LEU A 4 -33.92 -14.23 -8.17
N LYS A 5 -34.80 -14.77 -7.33
CA LYS A 5 -34.72 -14.61 -5.87
C LYS A 5 -33.47 -15.28 -5.30
N LEU A 6 -33.17 -16.50 -5.76
CA LEU A 6 -32.01 -17.29 -5.32
C LEU A 6 -30.67 -16.63 -5.67
N VAL A 7 -30.55 -16.07 -6.89
CA VAL A 7 -29.35 -15.31 -7.31
C VAL A 7 -29.19 -14.02 -6.50
N LYS A 8 -30.29 -13.34 -6.19
CA LYS A 8 -30.27 -12.13 -5.36
C LYS A 8 -29.83 -12.44 -3.92
N GLU A 9 -30.35 -13.52 -3.34
CA GLU A 9 -29.94 -13.99 -2.01
C GLU A 9 -28.46 -14.39 -1.99
N LEU A 10 -27.98 -15.15 -2.97
CA LEU A 10 -26.56 -15.52 -3.08
C LEU A 10 -25.64 -14.30 -3.14
N ARG A 11 -25.99 -13.28 -3.93
CA ARG A 11 -25.22 -12.03 -4.02
C ARG A 11 -25.12 -11.32 -2.67
N ILE A 12 -26.22 -11.28 -1.90
CA ILE A 12 -26.24 -10.65 -0.57
C ILE A 12 -25.34 -11.42 0.40
N TRP A 13 -25.38 -12.75 0.39
CA TRP A 13 -24.49 -13.58 1.22
C TRP A 13 -23.01 -13.37 0.89
N LEU A 14 -22.65 -13.36 -0.40
CA LEU A 14 -21.27 -13.12 -0.83
C LEU A 14 -20.78 -11.73 -0.41
N LEU A 15 -21.62 -10.70 -0.53
CA LEU A 15 -21.31 -9.35 -0.07
C LEU A 15 -21.11 -9.30 1.46
N GLY A 16 -21.96 -10.00 2.20
CA GLY A 16 -21.83 -10.11 3.66
C GLY A 16 -20.52 -10.77 4.09
N ILE A 17 -20.14 -11.87 3.43
CA ILE A 17 -18.86 -12.56 3.69
C ILE A 17 -17.68 -11.64 3.34
N ALA A 18 -17.73 -10.97 2.18
CA ALA A 18 -16.69 -10.03 1.76
C ALA A 18 -16.51 -8.91 2.79
N ALA A 19 -17.61 -8.23 3.16
CA ALA A 19 -17.58 -7.15 4.14
C ALA A 19 -17.09 -7.63 5.50
N GLY A 20 -17.50 -8.83 5.94
CA GLY A 20 -17.04 -9.45 7.17
C GLY A 20 -15.54 -9.71 7.18
N LEU A 21 -14.98 -10.28 6.10
CA LEU A 21 -13.54 -10.52 5.96
C LEU A 21 -12.74 -9.21 5.92
N MET A 22 -13.24 -8.20 5.21
CA MET A 22 -12.64 -6.86 5.17
C MET A 22 -12.63 -6.20 6.55
N ALA A 23 -13.76 -6.22 7.26
CA ALA A 23 -13.89 -5.66 8.59
C ALA A 23 -13.00 -6.39 9.61
N LEU A 24 -12.94 -7.72 9.53
CA LEU A 24 -12.04 -8.53 10.36
C LEU A 24 -10.58 -8.14 10.14
N HIS A 25 -10.14 -8.05 8.89
CA HIS A 25 -8.77 -7.65 8.56
C HIS A 25 -8.42 -6.26 9.07
N ILE A 26 -9.28 -5.26 8.82
CA ILE A 26 -9.07 -3.88 9.27
C ILE A 26 -9.05 -3.82 10.80
N SER A 27 -9.97 -4.52 11.48
CA SER A 27 -10.05 -4.59 12.95
C SER A 27 -8.77 -5.17 13.56
N LEU A 28 -8.24 -6.25 12.98
CA LEU A 28 -6.99 -6.86 13.46
C LEU A 28 -5.78 -5.95 13.27
N ILE A 29 -5.66 -5.26 12.13
CA ILE A 29 -4.56 -4.30 11.93
C ILE A 29 -4.68 -3.13 12.90
N TRP A 30 -5.90 -2.62 13.09
CA TRP A 30 -6.17 -1.56 14.06
C TRP A 30 -5.73 -1.96 15.47
N HIS A 31 -6.04 -3.19 15.88
CA HIS A 31 -5.68 -3.72 17.19
C HIS A 31 -4.16 -3.83 17.42
N ILE A 32 -3.38 -4.05 16.35
CA ILE A 32 -1.91 -4.20 16.42
C ILE A 32 -1.20 -2.85 16.21
N GLU A 33 -1.96 -1.74 16.16
CA GLU A 33 -1.46 -0.35 16.13
C GLU A 33 -0.50 -0.03 14.97
N SER A 34 -0.62 -0.77 13.84
CA SER A 34 0.18 -0.50 12.65
C SER A 34 -0.49 0.53 11.74
N THR A 35 -0.36 1.81 12.08
CA THR A 35 -1.00 2.95 11.38
C THR A 35 -0.66 3.00 9.87
N ASP A 36 0.60 2.80 9.53
CA ASP A 36 1.10 2.78 8.16
C ASP A 36 0.48 1.66 7.31
N PHE A 37 0.38 0.46 7.89
CA PHE A 37 -0.18 -0.70 7.20
C PHE A 37 -1.71 -0.64 7.12
N LEU A 38 -2.35 -0.06 8.15
CA LEU A 38 -3.79 0.20 8.18
C LEU A 38 -4.21 1.11 7.02
N GLY A 39 -3.57 2.28 6.89
CA GLY A 39 -3.90 3.25 5.84
C GLY A 39 -3.77 2.64 4.44
N THR A 40 -2.69 1.91 4.21
CA THR A 40 -2.47 1.19 2.94
C THR A 40 -3.55 0.13 2.71
N SER A 41 -3.86 -0.69 3.72
CA SER A 41 -4.86 -1.75 3.59
C SER A 41 -6.26 -1.21 3.28
N VAL A 42 -6.66 -0.10 3.90
CA VAL A 42 -7.94 0.57 3.64
C VAL A 42 -8.01 1.04 2.18
N LEU A 43 -6.95 1.67 1.67
CA LEU A 43 -6.90 2.14 0.28
C LEU A 43 -7.00 0.99 -0.73
N PHE A 44 -6.28 -0.12 -0.48
CA PHE A 44 -6.37 -1.31 -1.32
C PHE A 44 -7.77 -1.93 -1.31
N TRP A 45 -8.41 -2.00 -0.14
CA TRP A 45 -9.79 -2.48 -0.03
C TRP A 45 -10.78 -1.59 -0.78
N ILE A 46 -10.66 -0.26 -0.68
CA ILE A 46 -11.48 0.69 -1.45
C ILE A 46 -11.29 0.48 -2.95
N ALA A 47 -10.04 0.36 -3.41
CA ALA A 47 -9.72 0.13 -4.82
C ALA A 47 -10.33 -1.18 -5.33
N VAL A 48 -10.16 -2.28 -4.59
CA VAL A 48 -10.72 -3.59 -4.93
C VAL A 48 -12.25 -3.56 -4.96
N SER A 49 -12.89 -2.98 -3.94
CA SER A 49 -14.34 -2.81 -3.91
C SER A 49 -14.84 -1.99 -5.10
N SER A 50 -14.14 -0.93 -5.48
CA SER A 50 -14.47 -0.11 -6.66
C SER A 50 -14.36 -0.91 -7.97
N LEU A 51 -13.29 -1.70 -8.15
CA LEU A 51 -13.13 -2.56 -9.33
C LEU A 51 -14.23 -3.63 -9.43
N ILE A 52 -14.56 -4.28 -8.32
CA ILE A 52 -15.67 -5.25 -8.26
C ILE A 52 -17.00 -4.55 -8.57
N TRP A 53 -17.23 -3.37 -8.00
CA TRP A 53 -18.43 -2.58 -8.24
C TRP A 53 -18.58 -2.22 -9.72
N LYS A 54 -17.49 -1.86 -10.40
CA LYS A 54 -17.52 -1.55 -11.85
C LYS A 54 -18.01 -2.72 -12.71
N LYS A 55 -17.71 -3.96 -12.32
CA LYS A 55 -18.08 -5.17 -13.08
C LYS A 55 -19.23 -6.00 -12.48
N HIS A 56 -19.86 -5.56 -11.39
CA HIS A 56 -20.80 -6.37 -10.60
C HIS A 56 -22.00 -6.94 -11.39
N GLN A 57 -22.39 -6.28 -12.49
CA GLN A 57 -23.48 -6.73 -13.36
C GLN A 57 -23.04 -7.84 -14.32
N THR A 58 -21.76 -7.86 -14.69
CA THR A 58 -21.16 -8.81 -15.64
C THR A 58 -20.52 -10.03 -14.98
N LEU A 59 -20.44 -10.05 -13.64
CA LEU A 59 -19.85 -11.15 -12.91
C LEU A 59 -20.68 -12.44 -13.09
N TYR A 60 -19.97 -13.50 -13.46
CA TYR A 60 -20.54 -14.84 -13.55
C TYR A 60 -20.41 -15.52 -12.18
N LEU A 61 -21.55 -15.79 -11.54
CA LEU A 61 -21.64 -16.30 -10.17
C LEU A 61 -22.09 -17.77 -10.15
N GLU A 62 -21.38 -18.61 -10.88
CA GLU A 62 -21.58 -20.06 -10.82
C GLU A 62 -20.30 -20.74 -10.37
N SER A 63 -20.41 -21.50 -9.29
CA SER A 63 -19.31 -22.28 -8.73
C SER A 63 -19.67 -23.76 -8.73
N SER A 64 -18.70 -24.62 -9.02
CA SER A 64 -18.86 -26.06 -8.88
C SER A 64 -18.83 -26.46 -7.41
N VAL A 65 -19.48 -27.58 -7.04
CA VAL A 65 -19.48 -28.10 -5.66
C VAL A 65 -18.07 -28.20 -5.08
N PHE A 66 -17.13 -28.72 -5.89
CA PHE A 66 -15.72 -28.81 -5.50
C PHE A 66 -15.09 -27.44 -5.24
N SER A 67 -15.31 -26.46 -6.12
CA SER A 67 -14.73 -25.12 -5.93
C SER A 67 -15.35 -24.38 -4.75
N SER A 68 -16.65 -24.56 -4.51
CA SER A 68 -17.34 -24.02 -3.34
C SER A 68 -16.83 -24.62 -2.04
N PHE A 69 -16.61 -25.94 -1.99
CA PHE A 69 -16.01 -26.59 -0.82
C PHE A 69 -14.62 -26.02 -0.54
N LEU A 70 -13.77 -25.92 -1.57
CA LEU A 70 -12.42 -25.38 -1.44
C LEU A 70 -12.44 -23.89 -1.01
N GLY A 71 -13.34 -23.09 -1.57
CA GLY A 71 -13.55 -21.70 -1.18
C GLY A 71 -13.98 -21.56 0.28
N ILE A 72 -14.93 -22.40 0.74
CA ILE A 72 -15.36 -22.45 2.15
C ILE A 72 -14.20 -22.86 3.05
N SER A 73 -13.42 -23.88 2.68
CA SER A 73 -12.25 -24.30 3.47
C SER A 73 -11.23 -23.18 3.62
N ILE A 74 -10.95 -22.42 2.55
CA ILE A 74 -10.04 -21.27 2.60
C ILE A 74 -10.61 -20.17 3.51
N VAL A 75 -11.88 -19.79 3.35
CA VAL A 75 -12.51 -18.76 4.17
C VAL A 75 -12.52 -19.19 5.65
N ALA A 76 -12.89 -20.44 5.94
CA ALA A 76 -12.85 -21.00 7.29
C ALA A 76 -11.44 -20.97 7.88
N TRP A 77 -10.41 -21.32 7.10
CA TRP A 77 -9.02 -21.23 7.53
C TRP A 77 -8.62 -19.79 7.87
N VAL A 78 -9.01 -18.82 7.03
CA VAL A 78 -8.74 -17.40 7.31
C VAL A 78 -9.38 -16.97 8.63
N LEU A 79 -10.65 -17.34 8.87
CA LEU A 79 -11.35 -17.00 10.11
C LEU A 79 -10.69 -17.66 11.34
N LEU A 80 -10.37 -18.96 11.24
CA LEU A 80 -9.72 -19.71 12.33
C LEU A 80 -8.33 -19.17 12.65
N LYS A 81 -7.53 -18.83 11.63
CA LYS A 81 -6.20 -18.25 11.82
C LYS A 81 -6.30 -16.85 12.41
N SER A 82 -7.22 -16.03 11.90
CA SER A 82 -7.49 -14.67 12.40
C SER A 82 -7.90 -14.63 13.87
N ALA A 83 -8.68 -15.61 14.34
CA ALA A 83 -9.11 -15.71 15.73
C ALA A 83 -7.98 -16.03 16.73
N ARG A 84 -6.79 -16.43 16.24
CA ARG A 84 -5.63 -16.79 17.06
C ARG A 84 -4.52 -15.73 17.03
N ILE A 85 -4.75 -14.59 16.38
CA ILE A 85 -3.76 -13.52 16.27
C ILE A 85 -3.89 -12.64 17.51
N ASP A 86 -2.87 -12.68 18.34
CA ASP A 86 -2.71 -11.87 19.56
C ASP A 86 -1.59 -10.82 19.43
N SER A 87 -0.77 -10.93 18.39
CA SER A 87 0.42 -10.12 18.14
C SER A 87 0.66 -9.97 16.64
N TYR A 88 1.71 -9.22 16.23
CA TYR A 88 2.02 -9.05 14.81
C TYR A 88 2.32 -10.41 14.15
N ASP A 89 1.45 -10.82 13.23
CA ASP A 89 1.58 -12.04 12.43
C ASP A 89 1.70 -11.67 10.94
N PRO A 90 2.73 -12.14 10.21
CA PRO A 90 2.83 -11.96 8.75
C PRO A 90 1.59 -12.39 7.98
N PHE A 91 0.77 -13.29 8.56
CA PHE A 91 -0.53 -13.67 8.03
C PHE A 91 -1.45 -12.48 7.77
N LEU A 92 -1.36 -11.38 8.53
CA LEU A 92 -2.19 -10.19 8.29
C LEU A 92 -1.97 -9.64 6.88
N ARG A 93 -0.72 -9.60 6.40
CA ARG A 93 -0.38 -9.19 5.03
C ARG A 93 -0.88 -10.17 3.98
N LEU A 94 -0.90 -11.46 4.30
CA LEU A 94 -1.36 -12.52 3.40
C LEU A 94 -2.89 -12.64 3.33
N SER A 95 -3.58 -12.25 4.41
CA SER A 95 -4.99 -12.56 4.59
C SER A 95 -5.92 -11.91 3.56
N PRO A 96 -5.71 -10.68 3.06
CA PRO A 96 -6.58 -10.12 2.01
C PRO A 96 -6.49 -10.91 0.71
N PHE A 97 -5.28 -11.29 0.31
CA PHE A 97 -5.01 -12.09 -0.88
C PHE A 97 -5.71 -13.45 -0.80
N VAL A 98 -5.53 -14.17 0.31
CA VAL A 98 -6.17 -15.47 0.51
C VAL A 98 -7.69 -15.35 0.62
N SER A 99 -8.19 -14.29 1.27
CA SER A 99 -9.63 -14.01 1.37
C SER A 99 -10.25 -13.79 -0.01
N ALA A 100 -9.57 -13.05 -0.89
CA ALA A 100 -10.02 -12.83 -2.26
C ALA A 100 -10.03 -14.13 -3.09
N LEU A 101 -9.03 -15.00 -2.92
CA LEU A 101 -9.01 -16.32 -3.55
C LEU A 101 -10.17 -17.19 -3.07
N GLY A 102 -10.35 -17.32 -1.74
CA GLY A 102 -11.41 -18.12 -1.15
C GLY A 102 -12.80 -17.64 -1.56
N LEU A 103 -13.03 -16.32 -1.52
CA LEU A 103 -14.28 -15.71 -1.92
C LEU A 103 -14.52 -15.82 -3.44
N GLY A 104 -13.49 -15.62 -4.27
CA GLY A 104 -13.59 -15.77 -5.72
C GLY A 104 -13.93 -17.20 -6.14
N LEU A 105 -13.34 -18.20 -5.46
CA LEU A 105 -13.66 -19.61 -5.66
C LEU A 105 -15.07 -19.95 -5.22
N LEU A 106 -15.52 -19.41 -4.07
CA LEU A 106 -16.88 -19.59 -3.58
C LEU A 106 -17.92 -18.95 -4.52
N ALA A 107 -17.61 -17.78 -5.06
CA ALA A 107 -18.51 -17.02 -5.94
C ALA A 107 -18.61 -17.61 -7.35
N SER A 108 -17.49 -18.05 -7.92
CA SER A 108 -17.39 -18.28 -9.39
C SER A 108 -16.53 -19.48 -9.78
N GLY A 109 -16.05 -20.24 -8.80
CA GLY A 109 -15.20 -21.40 -9.01
C GLY A 109 -13.82 -21.10 -9.61
N ILE A 110 -13.04 -22.16 -9.85
CA ILE A 110 -11.66 -22.05 -10.33
C ILE A 110 -11.58 -21.36 -11.70
N LYS A 111 -12.49 -21.70 -12.62
CA LYS A 111 -12.53 -21.11 -13.97
C LYS A 111 -12.93 -19.63 -13.94
N GLY A 112 -13.82 -19.25 -13.01
CA GLY A 112 -14.27 -17.87 -12.86
C GLY A 112 -13.25 -16.96 -12.16
N LEU A 113 -12.24 -17.51 -11.49
CA LEU A 113 -11.25 -16.73 -10.74
C LEU A 113 -10.49 -15.70 -11.61
N LYS A 114 -10.32 -16.01 -12.90
CA LYS A 114 -9.71 -15.10 -13.89
C LYS A 114 -10.45 -13.75 -13.97
N GLN A 115 -11.75 -13.71 -13.69
CA GLN A 115 -12.49 -12.45 -13.71
C GLN A 115 -12.07 -11.48 -12.59
N TYR A 116 -11.41 -11.97 -11.53
CA TYR A 116 -10.95 -11.18 -10.38
C TYR A 116 -9.43 -10.92 -10.37
N TRP A 117 -8.75 -11.12 -11.51
CA TRP A 117 -7.28 -11.11 -11.53
C TRP A 117 -6.69 -9.76 -11.07
N GLN A 118 -7.31 -8.63 -11.42
CA GLN A 118 -6.84 -7.30 -11.00
C GLN A 118 -6.91 -7.14 -9.49
N GLU A 119 -8.02 -7.54 -8.89
CA GLU A 119 -8.23 -7.49 -7.43
C GLU A 119 -7.27 -8.41 -6.68
N ILE A 120 -7.09 -9.63 -7.19
CA ILE A 120 -6.18 -10.62 -6.60
C ILE A 120 -4.74 -10.11 -6.65
N VAL A 121 -4.30 -9.53 -7.77
CA VAL A 121 -2.94 -8.98 -7.87
C VAL A 121 -2.77 -7.74 -6.99
N LEU A 122 -3.77 -6.85 -6.92
CA LEU A 122 -3.76 -5.71 -5.99
C LEU A 122 -3.60 -6.19 -4.54
N LEU A 123 -4.43 -7.10 -4.08
CA LEU A 123 -4.31 -7.63 -2.71
C LEU A 123 -3.04 -8.44 -2.50
N GLY A 124 -2.51 -9.07 -3.56
CA GLY A 124 -1.21 -9.73 -3.56
C GLY A 124 -0.04 -8.78 -3.30
N PHE A 125 -0.15 -7.49 -3.65
CA PHE A 125 0.87 -6.49 -3.35
C PHE A 125 1.07 -6.31 -1.84
N LEU A 126 -0.01 -6.39 -1.05
CA LEU A 126 0.05 -6.23 0.42
C LEU A 126 0.89 -7.32 1.11
N VAL A 127 1.07 -8.47 0.45
CA VAL A 127 1.88 -9.59 0.94
C VAL A 127 3.35 -9.20 1.10
N ILE A 128 3.85 -8.28 0.28
CA ILE A 128 5.26 -7.89 0.24
C ILE A 128 5.57 -7.00 1.46
N PRO A 129 6.38 -7.46 2.44
CA PRO A 129 6.73 -6.64 3.59
C PRO A 129 7.87 -5.67 3.23
N PRO A 130 7.89 -4.44 3.80
CA PRO A 130 8.99 -3.50 3.58
C PRO A 130 10.37 -4.06 3.98
N SER A 131 10.42 -4.92 5.00
CA SER A 131 11.65 -5.60 5.43
C SER A 131 12.26 -6.50 4.35
N LEU A 132 11.44 -7.11 3.48
CA LEU A 132 11.96 -7.89 2.35
C LEU A 132 12.70 -6.99 1.36
N ILE A 133 12.17 -5.81 1.08
CA ILE A 133 12.83 -4.84 0.21
C ILE A 133 14.13 -4.34 0.85
N LEU A 134 14.11 -4.07 2.15
CA LEU A 134 15.28 -3.62 2.90
C LEU A 134 16.38 -4.69 2.97
N ALA A 135 16.02 -5.98 2.94
CA ALA A 135 16.98 -7.09 2.88
C ALA A 135 17.65 -7.20 1.50
N LEU A 136 17.00 -6.71 0.44
CA LEU A 136 17.54 -6.73 -0.93
C LEU A 136 18.36 -5.47 -1.26
N ILE A 137 17.97 -4.32 -0.69
CA ILE A 137 18.57 -3.01 -0.96
C ILE A 137 18.77 -2.27 0.36
N ASP A 138 20.00 -1.84 0.62
CA ASP A 138 20.35 -1.06 1.82
C ASP A 138 19.92 0.41 1.69
N PHE A 139 18.59 0.63 1.79
CA PHE A 139 17.98 1.95 1.80
C PHE A 139 18.41 2.80 3.01
N THR A 140 18.83 2.16 4.10
CA THR A 140 19.34 2.86 5.29
C THR A 140 20.62 3.61 4.95
N SER A 141 21.61 2.92 4.37
CA SER A 141 22.87 3.54 3.93
C SER A 141 22.66 4.57 2.83
N LEU A 142 21.76 4.30 1.87
CA LEU A 142 21.42 5.27 0.82
C LEU A 142 20.83 6.56 1.40
N THR A 143 19.90 6.44 2.36
CA THR A 143 19.29 7.57 3.06
C THR A 143 20.33 8.35 3.85
N ALA A 144 21.26 7.67 4.53
CA ALA A 144 22.35 8.32 5.25
C ALA A 144 23.24 9.17 4.34
N LYS A 145 23.70 8.60 3.22
CA LYS A 145 24.52 9.31 2.24
C LYS A 145 23.79 10.52 1.67
N PHE A 146 22.54 10.35 1.27
CA PHE A 146 21.77 11.43 0.66
C PHE A 146 21.42 12.53 1.67
N SER A 147 21.09 12.19 2.92
CA SER A 147 20.80 13.18 3.97
C SER A 147 22.04 14.01 4.34
N VAL A 148 23.22 13.37 4.42
CA VAL A 148 24.49 14.08 4.62
C VAL A 148 24.80 15.02 3.46
N PHE A 149 24.57 14.58 2.22
CA PHE A 149 24.72 15.44 1.04
C PHE A 149 23.79 16.66 1.12
N LEU A 150 22.52 16.48 1.49
CA LEU A 150 21.57 17.59 1.65
C LEU A 150 21.99 18.55 2.77
N LEU A 151 22.40 18.05 3.94
CA LEU A 151 22.88 18.88 5.04
C LEU A 151 24.14 19.67 4.68
N TRP A 152 25.09 19.02 4.00
CA TRP A 152 26.29 19.69 3.49
C TRP A 152 25.93 20.78 2.48
N TYR A 153 24.99 20.52 1.57
CA TYR A 153 24.50 21.49 0.60
C TYR A 153 23.82 22.70 1.28
N LEU A 154 23.17 22.48 2.43
CA LEU A 154 22.59 23.54 3.26
C LEU A 154 23.61 24.30 4.11
N GLY A 155 24.91 23.96 4.03
CA GLY A 155 26.01 24.66 4.70
C GLY A 155 26.38 24.12 6.08
N PHE A 156 25.82 22.98 6.50
CA PHE A 156 26.20 22.36 7.76
C PHE A 156 27.54 21.62 7.64
N ASN A 157 28.37 21.72 8.69
CA ASN A 157 29.57 20.89 8.83
C ASN A 157 29.17 19.49 9.28
N VAL A 158 28.82 18.63 8.33
CA VAL A 158 28.29 17.28 8.56
C VAL A 158 29.24 16.23 7.99
N TYR A 159 29.36 15.11 8.68
CA TYR A 159 30.01 13.92 8.13
C TYR A 159 29.24 12.66 8.50
N ARG A 160 29.53 11.59 7.77
CA ARG A 160 28.92 10.27 7.98
C ARG A 160 29.91 9.33 8.65
N GLN A 161 29.45 8.61 9.67
CA GLN A 161 30.14 7.44 10.18
C GLN A 161 29.14 6.27 10.21
N ASP A 162 29.28 5.34 9.26
CA ASP A 162 28.32 4.26 9.04
C ASP A 162 26.88 4.77 8.82
N LEU A 163 25.97 4.48 9.75
CA LEU A 163 24.57 4.95 9.71
C LEU A 163 24.36 6.24 10.50
N ASN A 164 25.41 6.78 11.11
CA ASN A 164 25.35 8.00 11.88
C ASN A 164 25.60 9.23 10.99
N VAL A 165 24.69 10.19 11.13
CA VAL A 165 24.82 11.55 10.61
C VAL A 165 25.29 12.42 11.77
N ILE A 166 26.52 12.92 11.67
CA ILE A 166 27.18 13.64 12.77
C ILE A 166 27.30 15.11 12.40
N LEU A 167 26.75 15.97 13.26
CA LEU A 167 26.92 17.41 13.27
C LEU A 167 27.78 17.82 14.49
N PRO A 168 28.31 19.04 14.55
CA PRO A 168 29.21 19.44 15.64
C PRO A 168 28.57 19.37 17.03
N THR A 169 27.24 19.52 17.10
CA THR A 169 26.46 19.58 18.34
C THR A 169 25.41 18.48 18.45
N GLY A 170 25.34 17.53 17.51
CA GLY A 170 24.29 16.51 17.51
C GLY A 170 24.63 15.30 16.64
N ILE A 171 24.03 14.15 16.98
CA ILE A 171 24.21 12.89 16.26
C ILE A 171 22.85 12.25 16.05
N ILE A 172 22.62 11.74 14.84
CA ILE A 172 21.47 10.89 14.52
C ILE A 172 21.93 9.58 13.92
N GLU A 173 21.45 8.49 14.51
CA GLU A 173 21.53 7.17 13.91
C GLU A 173 20.30 6.90 13.04
N ILE A 174 20.53 6.56 11.77
CA ILE A 174 19.46 6.15 10.87
C ILE A 174 19.23 4.65 11.05
N GLY A 175 18.28 4.30 11.93
CA GLY A 175 17.82 2.93 12.08
C GLY A 175 16.90 2.48 10.93
N HIS A 176 16.52 1.20 10.92
CA HIS A 176 15.66 0.62 9.88
C HIS A 176 14.33 1.39 9.68
N GLY A 177 13.73 1.91 10.76
CA GLY A 177 12.51 2.72 10.68
C GLY A 177 12.67 4.07 9.97
N CYS A 178 13.91 4.59 9.87
CA CYS A 178 14.22 5.85 9.20
C CYS A 178 14.76 5.67 7.77
N SER A 179 14.86 4.42 7.29
CA SER A 179 15.36 4.08 5.95
C SER A 179 14.48 4.60 4.80
N GLY A 180 13.23 5.00 5.08
CA GLY A 180 12.27 5.44 4.07
C GLY A 180 11.61 4.30 3.27
N VAL A 181 11.99 3.04 3.51
CA VAL A 181 11.47 1.89 2.75
C VAL A 181 9.95 1.73 2.90
N THR A 182 9.40 2.00 4.09
CA THR A 182 7.95 1.95 4.34
C THR A 182 7.21 2.97 3.47
N ALA A 183 7.68 4.22 3.44
CA ALA A 183 7.10 5.27 2.60
C ALA A 183 7.18 4.92 1.10
N ILE A 184 8.31 4.35 0.66
CA ILE A 184 8.50 3.88 -0.72
C ILE A 184 7.46 2.80 -1.05
N VAL A 185 7.32 1.77 -0.21
CA VAL A 185 6.34 0.68 -0.43
C VAL A 185 4.91 1.20 -0.48
N GLN A 186 4.56 2.11 0.43
CA GLN A 186 3.23 2.72 0.48
C GLN A 186 2.92 3.49 -0.81
N LEU A 187 3.84 4.34 -1.26
CA LEU A 187 3.62 5.16 -2.46
C LEU A 187 3.69 4.31 -3.74
N LEU A 188 4.50 3.26 -3.77
CA LEU A 188 4.47 2.24 -4.83
C LEU A 188 3.13 1.48 -4.85
N GLY A 189 2.53 1.21 -3.70
CA GLY A 189 1.20 0.62 -3.62
C GLY A 189 0.13 1.52 -4.23
N LEU A 190 0.19 2.83 -3.94
CA LEU A 190 -0.66 3.83 -4.59
C LEU A 190 -0.42 3.95 -6.09
N ALA A 191 0.84 3.93 -6.53
CA ALA A 191 1.19 3.87 -7.94
C ALA A 191 0.59 2.63 -8.61
N PHE A 192 0.62 1.48 -7.94
CA PHE A 192 0.05 0.26 -8.47
C PHE A 192 -1.48 0.32 -8.58
N ILE A 193 -2.16 0.86 -7.56
CA ILE A 193 -3.61 1.14 -7.62
C ILE A 193 -3.91 2.03 -8.82
N PHE A 194 -3.17 3.12 -9.00
CA PHE A 194 -3.36 4.04 -10.12
C PHE A 194 -3.24 3.34 -11.47
N LEU A 195 -2.17 2.57 -11.68
CA LEU A 195 -1.92 1.84 -12.94
C LEU A 195 -2.98 0.76 -13.25
N VAL A 196 -3.63 0.20 -12.22
CA VAL A 196 -4.71 -0.76 -12.40
C VAL A 196 -6.05 -0.08 -12.67
N MET A 197 -6.31 1.06 -12.01
CA MET A 197 -7.61 1.75 -12.11
C MET A 197 -7.74 2.62 -13.36
N PHE A 198 -6.64 3.16 -13.87
CA PHE A 198 -6.63 4.11 -14.98
C PHE A 198 -5.89 3.56 -16.21
N PRO A 199 -6.36 3.88 -17.43
CA PRO A 199 -5.62 3.55 -18.64
C PRO A 199 -4.30 4.31 -18.64
N THR A 200 -3.19 3.61 -18.91
CA THR A 200 -1.85 4.19 -18.98
C THR A 200 -1.04 3.56 -20.12
N ASN A 201 -0.17 4.36 -20.74
CA ASN A 201 0.72 3.90 -21.79
C ASN A 201 1.93 3.13 -21.24
N ARG A 202 2.75 2.55 -22.12
CA ARG A 202 3.91 1.72 -21.69
C ARG A 202 4.97 2.52 -20.93
N GLY A 203 5.14 3.81 -21.27
CA GLY A 203 6.08 4.69 -20.58
C GLY A 203 5.63 4.99 -19.15
N GLU A 204 4.35 5.29 -18.96
CA GLU A 204 3.74 5.57 -17.65
C GLU A 204 3.81 4.37 -16.70
N LYS A 205 3.71 3.14 -17.21
CA LYS A 205 3.89 1.93 -16.40
C LYS A 205 5.26 1.84 -15.73
N ILE A 206 6.27 2.52 -16.27
CA ILE A 206 7.61 2.62 -15.67
C ILE A 206 7.77 3.95 -14.93
N LEU A 207 7.33 5.05 -15.53
CA LEU A 207 7.47 6.39 -14.96
C LEU A 207 6.73 6.54 -13.63
N VAL A 208 5.49 6.05 -13.53
CA VAL A 208 4.66 6.23 -12.34
C VAL A 208 5.28 5.56 -11.09
N PRO A 209 5.71 4.29 -11.13
CA PRO A 209 6.42 3.67 -10.00
C PRO A 209 7.77 4.34 -9.69
N VAL A 210 8.53 4.78 -10.71
CA VAL A 210 9.80 5.47 -10.50
C VAL A 210 9.59 6.80 -9.78
N VAL A 211 8.62 7.61 -10.22
CA VAL A 211 8.27 8.88 -9.57
C VAL A 211 7.82 8.65 -8.14
N ALA A 212 6.98 7.63 -7.88
CA ALA A 212 6.58 7.26 -6.52
C ALA A 212 7.79 6.91 -5.64
N ALA A 213 8.69 6.03 -6.10
CA ALA A 213 9.85 5.62 -5.30
C ALA A 213 10.80 6.80 -5.02
N VAL A 214 11.10 7.62 -6.03
CA VAL A 214 11.99 8.79 -5.89
C VAL A 214 11.35 9.81 -4.95
N LEU A 215 10.07 10.13 -5.12
CA LEU A 215 9.37 11.10 -4.29
C LEU A 215 9.34 10.68 -2.82
N ALA A 216 8.94 9.44 -2.52
CA ALA A 216 8.91 8.93 -1.16
C ALA A 216 10.31 8.93 -0.51
N PHE A 217 11.34 8.54 -1.27
CA PHE A 217 12.73 8.59 -0.81
C PHE A 217 13.17 10.02 -0.49
N THR A 218 12.94 10.98 -1.41
CA THR A 218 13.37 12.37 -1.24
C THR A 218 12.64 13.05 -0.09
N VAL A 219 11.34 12.83 0.08
CA VAL A 219 10.58 13.42 1.19
C VAL A 219 11.03 12.81 2.53
N ASN A 220 11.30 11.50 2.59
CA ASN A 220 11.89 10.90 3.78
C ASN A 220 13.28 11.46 4.10
N ALA A 221 14.13 11.66 3.10
CA ALA A 221 15.43 12.27 3.32
C ALA A 221 15.32 13.70 3.87
N ALA A 222 14.37 14.50 3.37
CA ALA A 222 14.07 15.82 3.93
C ALA A 222 13.64 15.74 5.41
N ARG A 223 12.86 14.70 5.79
CA ARG A 223 12.54 14.42 7.19
C ARG A 223 13.80 14.15 8.02
N ILE A 224 14.73 13.33 7.53
CA ILE A 224 15.97 13.04 8.25
C ILE A 224 16.83 14.30 8.42
N VAL A 225 16.90 15.14 7.40
CA VAL A 225 17.56 16.46 7.48
C VAL A 225 16.94 17.32 8.58
N LEU A 226 15.60 17.42 8.64
CA LEU A 226 14.90 18.14 9.71
C LEU A 226 15.26 17.57 11.09
N LEU A 227 15.20 16.25 11.25
CA LEU A 227 15.54 15.60 12.52
C LEU A 227 16.98 15.92 12.94
N ALA A 228 17.93 15.87 12.00
CA ALA A 228 19.35 16.12 12.24
C ALA A 228 19.60 17.55 12.74
N ILE A 229 18.90 18.51 12.15
CA ILE A 229 18.91 19.90 12.58
C ILE A 229 18.34 20.02 14.01
N LEU A 230 17.18 19.42 14.28
CA LEU A 230 16.57 19.48 15.62
C LEU A 230 17.43 18.82 16.71
N SER A 231 18.11 17.72 16.38
CA SER A 231 19.10 17.07 17.25
C SER A 231 20.28 18.00 17.54
N ALA A 232 20.83 18.66 16.52
CA ALA A 232 21.94 19.60 16.67
C ALA A 232 21.59 20.85 17.51
N PHE A 233 20.31 21.24 17.55
CA PHE A 233 19.82 22.34 18.39
C PHE A 233 19.28 21.88 19.76
N SER A 234 19.44 20.59 20.12
CA SER A 234 18.95 20.01 21.38
C SER A 234 17.44 20.22 21.63
N ASN A 235 16.63 20.34 20.58
CA ASN A 235 15.19 20.51 20.70
C ASN A 235 14.50 19.15 20.75
N HIS A 236 14.57 18.49 21.91
CA HIS A 236 14.07 17.12 22.11
C HIS A 236 12.55 17.00 21.92
N GLU A 237 11.78 18.02 22.30
CA GLU A 237 10.32 18.01 22.13
C GLU A 237 9.93 18.00 20.66
N ALA A 238 10.48 18.93 19.87
CA ALA A 238 10.24 18.96 18.43
C ALA A 238 10.79 17.70 17.75
N PHE A 239 11.98 17.23 18.15
CA PHE A 239 12.55 15.99 17.62
C PHE A 239 11.58 14.82 17.80
N ASN A 240 11.05 14.61 19.01
CA ASN A 240 10.14 13.52 19.31
C ASN A 240 8.83 13.63 18.50
N TYR A 241 8.28 14.84 18.35
CA TYR A 241 7.08 15.09 17.55
C TYR A 241 7.27 14.72 16.06
N TRP A 242 8.38 15.12 15.45
CA TRP A 242 8.67 14.82 14.03
C TRP A 242 9.21 13.41 13.80
N HIS A 243 9.82 12.80 14.81
CA HIS A 243 10.37 11.45 14.74
C HIS A 243 9.29 10.38 14.95
N GLY A 244 8.64 10.35 16.10
CA GLY A 244 7.65 9.31 16.43
C GLY A 244 6.22 9.81 16.55
N GLY A 245 6.01 11.12 16.72
CA GLY A 245 4.68 11.70 16.86
C GLY A 245 3.93 11.89 15.53
N ASP A 246 2.75 12.51 15.63
CA ASP A 246 1.87 12.79 14.49
C ASP A 246 2.54 13.62 13.38
N GLY A 247 3.57 14.42 13.72
CA GLY A 247 4.35 15.17 12.75
C GLY A 247 5.02 14.30 11.70
N SER A 248 5.34 13.05 12.03
CA SER A 248 5.89 12.09 11.07
C SER A 248 4.93 11.79 9.91
N LEU A 249 3.62 11.78 10.16
CA LEU A 249 2.58 11.50 9.15
C LEU A 249 2.48 12.60 8.09
N ILE A 250 2.86 13.83 8.42
CA ILE A 250 2.83 14.98 7.51
C ILE A 250 3.69 14.71 6.27
N PHE A 251 4.85 14.06 6.43
CA PHE A 251 5.73 13.71 5.31
C PHE A 251 5.09 12.69 4.36
N SER A 252 4.35 11.71 4.90
CA SER A 252 3.58 10.76 4.10
C SER A 252 2.46 11.47 3.34
N VAL A 253 1.72 12.38 4.00
CA VAL A 253 0.66 13.17 3.36
C VAL A 253 1.21 14.05 2.24
N ILE A 254 2.34 14.73 2.46
CA ILE A 254 3.02 15.54 1.42
C ILE A 254 3.36 14.66 0.21
N SER A 255 3.94 13.49 0.44
CA SER A 255 4.30 12.55 -0.63
C SER A 255 3.08 12.10 -1.43
N VAL A 256 1.97 11.76 -0.75
CA VAL A 256 0.72 11.36 -1.39
C VAL A 256 0.10 12.51 -2.19
N LEU A 257 0.10 13.74 -1.66
CA LEU A 257 -0.46 14.90 -2.35
C LEU A 257 0.34 15.23 -3.62
N ILE A 258 1.66 15.31 -3.53
CA ILE A 258 2.52 15.58 -4.68
C ILE A 258 2.35 14.48 -5.74
N PHE A 259 2.32 13.21 -5.32
CA PHE A 259 2.08 12.09 -6.21
C PHE A 259 0.69 12.16 -6.87
N GLY A 260 -0.33 12.51 -6.10
CA GLY A 260 -1.70 12.70 -6.61
C GLY A 260 -1.78 13.81 -7.66
N PHE A 261 -1.08 14.92 -7.46
CA PHE A 261 -0.97 15.99 -8.47
C PHE A 261 -0.27 15.51 -9.73
N PHE A 262 0.81 14.74 -9.58
CA PHE A 262 1.51 14.13 -10.72
C PHE A 262 0.59 13.18 -11.51
N CYS A 263 -0.13 12.28 -10.83
CA CYS A 263 -1.09 11.38 -11.46
C CYS A 263 -2.22 12.14 -12.16
N ARG A 264 -2.77 13.19 -11.52
CA ARG A 264 -3.79 14.05 -12.13
C ARG A 264 -3.26 14.74 -13.39
N PHE A 265 -2.02 15.23 -13.37
CA PHE A 265 -1.39 15.84 -14.54
C PHE A 265 -1.27 14.86 -15.71
N LEU A 266 -0.90 13.60 -15.45
CA LEU A 266 -0.86 12.55 -16.48
C LEU A 266 -2.25 12.29 -17.08
N LEU A 267 -3.29 12.15 -16.24
CA LEU A 267 -4.65 11.93 -16.72
C LEU A 267 -5.16 13.06 -17.61
N LEU A 268 -4.91 14.32 -17.23
CA LEU A 268 -5.34 15.50 -17.98
C LEU A 268 -4.60 15.64 -19.32
N ARG A 269 -3.37 15.12 -19.44
CA ARG A 269 -2.62 15.14 -20.69
C ARG A 269 -3.21 14.17 -21.72
N ASP A 270 -3.73 13.03 -21.27
CA ASP A 270 -4.16 11.95 -22.14
C ASP A 270 -5.63 12.07 -22.58
N GLU A 271 -6.46 12.83 -21.86
CA GLU A 271 -7.85 13.18 -22.25
C GLU A 271 -7.99 13.78 -23.67
N PRO A 272 -7.19 14.79 -24.10
CA PRO A 272 -7.33 15.38 -25.43
C PRO A 272 -6.92 14.46 -26.59
N GLU A 273 -6.15 13.40 -26.37
CA GLU A 273 -5.76 12.44 -27.42
C GLU A 273 -6.81 11.35 -27.64
N GLN A 274 -7.47 10.85 -26.58
CA GLN A 274 -8.50 9.81 -26.71
C GLN A 274 -9.76 10.31 -27.42
N GLN A 275 -10.11 11.59 -27.27
CA GLN A 275 -11.25 12.20 -27.97
C GLN A 275 -11.04 12.28 -29.49
N LYS A 276 -9.79 12.38 -29.97
CA LYS A 276 -9.46 12.42 -31.41
C LYS A 276 -9.38 11.04 -32.06
N SER A 277 -9.05 9.99 -31.30
CA SER A 277 -8.96 8.62 -31.82
C SER A 277 -10.30 7.87 -31.85
N GLY A 278 -11.33 8.38 -31.17
CA GLY A 278 -12.68 7.80 -31.13
C GLY A 278 -13.63 8.28 -32.23
N GLU A 279 -13.18 9.17 -33.12
CA GLU A 279 -13.97 9.73 -34.23
C GLU A 279 -13.61 9.13 -35.61
N VAL A 280 -12.97 7.95 -35.65
CA VAL A 280 -12.65 7.24 -36.90
C VAL A 280 -13.37 5.90 -36.98
#